data_AF-A0A955TY06-F1
#
_entry.id   AF-A0A955TY06-F1
#
_cell.length_a   1.000
_cell.length_b   1.000
_cell.length_c   1.000
_cell.angle_alpha   90.00
_cell.angle_beta   90.00
_cell.angle_gamma   90.00
#
_symmetry.space_group_name_H-M   'P 1'
#
loop_
_entity.id
_entity.type
_entity.pdbx_description
1 polymer ?
#
loop_
_entity_poly.entity_id
_entity_poly.type
_entity_poly.pdbx_seq_one_letter_code
_entity_poly.pdbx_strand_id
1 'polypeptide(L)'
;MKRSVGILGIPCMVIALVLFANTAEGKQHGVPPPSAASDFLDYLKPNAAKVELGRLLFFDKILSGNKNISCATCHHPLANTGDGLSVSVGEGGQGVGVTRNVGFGANRIHERVPRNAPPIFGLGVFAIDKLFHDGRVAIDDSFPSGFRSPAGEDLPIGLENVLAVQAMFPVTSTAEMAGQAGENPIADAVTLGHVAGPTGVWGLLERRLQAIPVYRQRFEEVYGISEGEITFVHAANAIAAFEIATWRANNTPFDRYLRGEWKVLSPRAKRGMRLFYGKAQCVSCHSGTYLTDMEFHSIAMPQVGPGKGDGFDGHEDFGRERVTGNQGDRYRFRTPPLRNVALTAPYGHSGAFNTLEEVVLHHLNPTKSLQEYRCQEQVVLPPDSMLDPLDCIIQNDPGRVALIAAANELRETKLKPQDFRDLIEFLHALTDPEALDLRKDVPFAVPSGLLIAE
;
A
#
# COMPACT_ATOMS: atom_id res chain seq x y z
N MET A 1 -54.70 -56.17 -18.65
CA MET A 1 -53.25 -55.93 -18.47
C MET A 1 -52.75 -54.97 -19.55
N LYS A 2 -52.45 -53.73 -19.18
CA LYS A 2 -51.45 -52.83 -19.80
C LYS A 2 -51.44 -51.55 -18.96
N ARG A 3 -50.38 -51.39 -18.16
CA ARG A 3 -50.12 -50.19 -17.34
C ARG A 3 -49.46 -49.16 -18.24
N SER A 4 -50.00 -47.94 -18.26
CA SER A 4 -49.40 -46.77 -18.91
C SER A 4 -48.56 -46.02 -17.88
N VAL A 5 -47.31 -45.75 -18.24
CA VAL A 5 -46.31 -45.01 -17.44
C VAL A 5 -46.60 -43.51 -17.54
N GLY A 6 -46.77 -42.84 -16.40
CA GLY A 6 -46.85 -41.39 -16.28
C GLY A 6 -45.45 -40.80 -16.05
N ILE A 7 -45.05 -39.86 -16.89
CA ILE A 7 -43.79 -39.11 -16.80
C ILE A 7 -43.96 -37.96 -15.79
N LEU A 8 -43.08 -37.92 -14.79
CA LEU A 8 -42.97 -36.84 -13.81
C LEU A 8 -42.51 -35.54 -14.48
N GLY A 9 -43.20 -34.43 -14.18
CA GLY A 9 -42.78 -33.08 -14.54
C GLY A 9 -41.61 -32.57 -13.69
N ILE A 10 -40.63 -31.97 -14.35
CA ILE A 10 -39.47 -31.28 -13.75
C ILE A 10 -39.87 -29.81 -13.53
N PRO A 11 -39.60 -29.19 -12.35
CA PRO A 11 -39.93 -27.80 -12.12
C PRO A 11 -38.93 -26.87 -12.83
N CYS A 12 -39.48 -25.86 -13.50
CA CYS A 12 -38.77 -24.85 -14.27
C CYS A 12 -37.99 -23.92 -13.33
N MET A 13 -36.66 -24.04 -13.33
CA MET A 13 -35.75 -23.14 -12.60
C MET A 13 -35.56 -21.88 -13.44
N VAL A 14 -36.08 -20.75 -12.95
CA VAL A 14 -35.91 -19.43 -13.58
C VAL A 14 -34.46 -19.00 -13.39
N ILE A 15 -33.65 -19.15 -14.43
CA ILE A 15 -32.31 -18.56 -14.51
C ILE A 15 -32.51 -17.08 -14.84
N ALA A 16 -32.29 -16.21 -13.84
CA ALA A 16 -32.13 -14.78 -14.07
C ALA A 16 -30.81 -14.54 -14.82
N LEU A 17 -30.89 -14.42 -16.14
CA LEU A 17 -29.77 -14.01 -16.98
C LEU A 17 -29.46 -12.53 -16.66
N VAL A 18 -28.39 -12.29 -15.90
CA VAL A 18 -27.82 -10.93 -15.78
C VAL A 18 -27.19 -10.60 -17.13
N LEU A 19 -27.92 -9.86 -17.95
CA LEU A 19 -27.41 -9.26 -19.19
C LEU A 19 -26.39 -8.18 -18.82
N PHE A 20 -25.10 -8.52 -18.87
CA PHE A 20 -24.05 -7.51 -18.94
C PHE A 20 -24.29 -6.66 -20.18
N ALA A 21 -24.67 -5.40 -19.97
CA ALA A 21 -24.74 -4.41 -21.03
C ALA A 21 -23.32 -4.13 -21.53
N ASN A 22 -22.87 -4.92 -22.50
CA ASN A 22 -21.70 -4.64 -23.33
C ASN A 22 -22.03 -3.42 -24.21
N THR A 23 -21.94 -2.21 -23.64
CA THR A 23 -22.14 -0.97 -24.41
C THR A 23 -20.99 -0.77 -25.38
N ALA A 24 -21.33 -0.38 -26.62
CA ALA A 24 -20.38 -0.18 -27.72
C ALA A 24 -19.25 0.83 -27.44
N GLU A 25 -19.43 1.76 -26.48
CA GLU A 25 -18.38 2.70 -26.06
C GLU A 25 -17.22 2.05 -25.30
N GLY A 26 -17.45 0.98 -24.53
CA GLY A 26 -16.40 0.31 -23.74
C GLY A 26 -15.40 -0.46 -24.60
N LYS A 27 -15.85 -1.03 -25.73
CA LYS A 27 -14.98 -1.72 -26.68
C LYS A 27 -14.14 -0.79 -27.56
N GLN A 28 -14.51 0.49 -27.70
CA GLN A 28 -13.81 1.42 -28.60
C GLN A 28 -12.55 2.05 -28.00
N HIS A 29 -12.33 1.98 -26.68
CA HIS A 29 -11.25 2.75 -26.02
C HIS A 29 -10.45 1.99 -24.94
N GLY A 30 -10.58 0.66 -24.81
CA GLY A 30 -9.77 -0.12 -23.85
C GLY A 30 -10.10 0.17 -22.38
N VAL A 31 -11.31 0.67 -22.09
CA VAL A 31 -11.79 0.93 -20.73
C VAL A 31 -12.15 -0.41 -20.06
N PRO A 32 -11.71 -0.66 -18.80
CA PRO A 32 -11.91 -1.93 -18.11
C PRO A 32 -13.37 -2.14 -17.67
N PRO A 33 -13.75 -3.37 -17.29
CA PRO A 33 -15.00 -3.60 -16.56
C PRO A 33 -14.98 -2.92 -15.18
N PRO A 34 -16.14 -2.67 -14.55
CA PRO A 34 -16.20 -2.18 -13.17
C PRO A 34 -15.61 -3.19 -12.18
N SER A 35 -15.15 -2.71 -11.03
CA SER A 35 -14.80 -3.58 -9.89
C SER A 35 -16.02 -4.40 -9.46
N ALA A 36 -15.80 -5.69 -9.21
CA ALA A 36 -16.80 -6.63 -8.74
C ALA A 36 -16.46 -7.16 -7.34
N ALA A 37 -17.48 -7.60 -6.59
CA ALA A 37 -17.27 -8.21 -5.28
C ALA A 37 -16.36 -9.46 -5.37
N SER A 38 -16.44 -10.21 -6.46
CA SER A 38 -15.61 -11.40 -6.73
C SER A 38 -14.12 -11.11 -6.91
N ASP A 39 -13.73 -9.85 -7.07
CA ASP A 39 -12.33 -9.48 -7.21
C ASP A 39 -11.59 -9.47 -5.87
N PHE A 40 -12.32 -9.42 -4.74
CA PHE A 40 -11.77 -9.30 -3.40
C PHE A 40 -11.40 -10.66 -2.80
N LEU A 41 -10.27 -10.71 -2.10
CA LEU A 41 -9.69 -11.92 -1.51
C LEU A 41 -10.63 -12.59 -0.49
N ASP A 42 -11.47 -11.80 0.19
CA ASP A 42 -12.41 -12.28 1.20
C ASP A 42 -13.79 -12.65 0.63
N TYR A 43 -14.03 -12.51 -0.68
CA TYR A 43 -15.34 -12.69 -1.30
C TYR A 43 -16.01 -14.03 -0.94
N LEU A 44 -15.25 -15.12 -1.00
CA LEU A 44 -15.77 -16.46 -0.73
C LEU A 44 -15.90 -16.79 0.76
N LYS A 45 -15.15 -16.09 1.62
CA LYS A 45 -15.03 -16.40 3.06
C LYS A 45 -14.89 -15.11 3.89
N PRO A 46 -15.89 -14.22 3.89
CA PRO A 46 -15.86 -13.05 4.75
C PRO A 46 -15.90 -13.49 6.23
N ASN A 47 -15.08 -12.88 7.06
CA ASN A 47 -15.02 -13.20 8.49
C ASN A 47 -14.93 -11.91 9.33
N ALA A 48 -16.07 -11.48 9.85
CA ALA A 48 -16.17 -10.24 10.62
C ALA A 48 -15.36 -10.27 11.93
N ALA A 49 -15.27 -11.42 12.61
CA ALA A 49 -14.47 -11.56 13.83
C ALA A 49 -12.97 -11.41 13.54
N LYS A 50 -12.51 -11.97 12.42
CA LYS A 50 -11.13 -11.81 11.95
C LYS A 50 -10.80 -10.38 11.56
N VAL A 51 -11.73 -9.70 10.87
CA VAL A 51 -11.62 -8.27 10.54
C VAL A 51 -11.50 -7.43 11.82
N GLU A 52 -12.33 -7.71 12.83
CA GLU A 52 -12.26 -6.98 14.11
C GLU A 52 -10.94 -7.25 14.85
N LEU A 53 -10.47 -8.50 14.89
CA LEU A 53 -9.15 -8.82 15.45
C LEU A 53 -8.03 -8.06 14.73
N GLY A 54 -8.07 -8.04 13.39
CA GLY A 54 -7.13 -7.29 12.56
C GLY A 54 -7.16 -5.80 12.85
N ARG A 55 -8.37 -5.23 12.97
CA ARG A 55 -8.58 -3.82 13.31
C ARG A 55 -7.99 -3.49 14.68
N LEU A 56 -8.14 -4.35 15.68
CA LEU A 56 -7.54 -4.10 16.99
C LEU A 56 -6.00 -4.14 16.90
N LEU A 57 -5.43 -5.13 16.22
CA LEU A 57 -3.98 -5.28 16.06
C LEU A 57 -3.34 -4.14 15.26
N PHE A 58 -4.00 -3.66 14.19
CA PHE A 58 -3.50 -2.60 13.31
C PHE A 58 -3.26 -1.27 14.07
N PHE A 59 -4.08 -0.98 15.08
CA PHE A 59 -3.96 0.22 15.90
C PHE A 59 -3.21 -0.01 17.22
N ASP A 60 -2.87 -1.27 17.55
CA ASP A 60 -2.24 -1.60 18.82
C ASP A 60 -0.72 -1.52 18.72
N LYS A 61 -0.14 -0.59 19.49
CA LYS A 61 1.31 -0.38 19.56
C LYS A 61 2.05 -1.56 20.19
N ILE A 62 1.36 -2.56 20.74
CA ILE A 62 1.97 -3.77 21.31
C ILE A 62 2.92 -4.50 20.34
N LEU A 63 2.70 -4.32 19.03
CA LEU A 63 3.46 -4.93 17.94
C LEU A 63 4.80 -4.24 17.64
N SER A 64 5.10 -3.07 18.22
CA SER A 64 6.40 -2.42 18.06
C SER A 64 7.35 -2.73 19.21
N GLY A 65 8.66 -2.58 18.97
CA GLY A 65 9.73 -2.84 19.94
C GLY A 65 9.49 -2.16 21.28
N ASN A 66 9.41 -0.83 21.23
CA ASN A 66 9.24 0.07 22.38
C ASN A 66 7.75 0.42 22.68
N LYS A 67 6.81 -0.20 21.98
CA LYS A 67 5.36 -0.07 22.20
C LYS A 67 4.79 1.35 22.06
N ASN A 68 5.39 2.17 21.19
CA ASN A 68 5.02 3.57 20.96
C ASN A 68 4.49 3.86 19.55
N ILE A 69 4.54 2.90 18.63
CA ILE A 69 4.11 3.03 17.23
C ILE A 69 3.30 1.80 16.78
N SER A 70 2.35 1.98 15.88
CA SER A 70 1.51 0.92 15.31
C SER A 70 1.44 1.05 13.78
N CYS A 71 0.82 0.09 13.10
CA CYS A 71 0.54 0.20 11.66
C CYS A 71 -0.25 1.48 11.36
N ALA A 72 -1.26 1.76 12.19
CA ALA A 72 -2.09 2.96 12.09
C ALA A 72 -1.32 4.27 12.28
N THR A 73 -0.12 4.27 12.84
CA THR A 73 0.64 5.52 13.00
C THR A 73 1.14 6.06 11.66
N CYS A 74 1.58 5.18 10.75
CA CYS A 74 2.01 5.55 9.39
C CYS A 74 0.91 5.36 8.33
N HIS A 75 -0.17 4.65 8.67
CA HIS A 75 -1.29 4.37 7.77
C HIS A 75 -2.62 4.80 8.40
N HIS A 76 -2.65 6.02 8.94
CA HIS A 76 -3.77 6.46 9.77
C HIS A 76 -4.99 6.85 8.90
N PRO A 77 -6.23 6.51 9.32
CA PRO A 77 -7.45 6.98 8.67
C PRO A 77 -7.54 8.51 8.48
N LEU A 78 -6.99 9.30 9.42
CA LEU A 78 -6.95 10.77 9.35
C LEU A 78 -5.98 11.31 8.29
N ALA A 79 -5.08 10.48 7.78
CA ALA A 79 -4.16 10.80 6.69
C ALA A 79 -4.44 9.92 5.47
N ASN A 80 -5.72 9.58 5.26
CA ASN A 80 -6.20 8.78 4.14
C ASN A 80 -5.43 7.46 3.97
N THR A 81 -5.11 6.81 5.10
CA THR A 81 -4.42 5.52 5.18
C THR A 81 -2.95 5.53 4.72
N GLY A 82 -2.39 6.71 4.42
CA GLY A 82 -0.94 6.95 4.33
C GLY A 82 -0.44 7.74 5.54
N ASP A 83 0.80 8.23 5.48
CA ASP A 83 1.41 9.00 6.58
C ASP A 83 1.23 10.52 6.41
N GLY A 84 0.89 10.99 5.19
CA GLY A 84 0.85 12.42 4.86
C GLY A 84 2.22 13.12 4.84
N LEU A 85 3.30 12.37 5.05
CA LEU A 85 4.68 12.82 4.92
C LEU A 85 5.31 12.31 3.61
N SER A 86 6.34 13.01 3.11
CA SER A 86 7.11 12.53 1.95
C SER A 86 7.78 11.20 2.27
N VAL A 87 8.55 11.15 3.35
CA VAL A 87 9.04 9.92 3.95
C VAL A 87 8.72 9.90 5.44
N SER A 88 8.37 8.71 5.93
CA SER A 88 7.80 8.54 7.27
C SER A 88 8.85 8.66 8.38
N VAL A 89 8.38 8.85 9.61
CA VAL A 89 9.21 8.70 10.83
C VAL A 89 8.75 7.45 11.58
N GLY A 90 9.68 6.64 12.05
CA GLY A 90 9.38 5.36 12.71
C GLY A 90 9.23 5.46 14.23
N GLU A 91 9.59 4.36 14.87
CA GLU A 91 9.75 4.21 16.31
C GLU A 91 10.57 5.38 16.88
N GLY A 92 10.01 6.04 17.89
CA GLY A 92 10.50 7.30 18.47
C GLY A 92 9.79 8.56 17.97
N GLY A 93 9.21 8.53 16.77
CA GLY A 93 8.39 9.62 16.25
C GLY A 93 7.01 9.71 16.91
N GLN A 94 6.46 10.92 16.98
CA GLN A 94 5.15 11.18 17.61
C GLN A 94 4.18 11.86 16.64
N GLY A 95 2.89 11.84 16.96
CA GLY A 95 1.82 12.47 16.17
C GLY A 95 1.27 11.59 15.04
N VAL A 96 0.41 12.17 14.21
CA VAL A 96 -0.25 11.51 13.08
C VAL A 96 -0.31 12.48 11.88
N GLY A 97 -0.10 11.99 10.67
CA GLY A 97 -0.23 12.82 9.48
C GLY A 97 0.87 13.89 9.40
N VAL A 98 0.51 15.06 8.91
CA VAL A 98 1.42 16.22 8.83
C VAL A 98 1.83 16.80 10.18
N THR A 99 1.21 16.38 11.30
CA THR A 99 1.59 16.86 12.64
C THR A 99 2.69 16.04 13.28
N ARG A 100 3.26 15.06 12.55
CA ARG A 100 4.29 14.20 13.07
C ARG A 100 5.58 14.95 13.39
N ASN A 101 6.31 14.48 14.40
CA ASN A 101 7.62 14.98 14.77
C ASN A 101 8.64 13.85 14.95
N VAL A 102 9.91 14.21 15.07
CA VAL A 102 11.03 13.27 15.19
C VAL A 102 11.23 12.68 16.59
N GLY A 103 10.38 13.03 17.55
CA GLY A 103 10.55 12.68 18.96
C GLY A 103 11.61 13.54 19.66
N PHE A 104 11.92 13.18 20.91
CA PHE A 104 12.83 13.95 21.76
C PHE A 104 13.70 13.05 22.63
N GLY A 105 14.86 13.58 23.04
CA GLY A 105 15.75 12.92 23.98
C GLY A 105 16.29 11.59 23.46
N ALA A 106 16.39 10.61 24.35
CA ALA A 106 16.92 9.28 24.04
C ALA A 106 16.01 8.45 23.12
N ASN A 107 14.73 8.82 22.99
CA ASN A 107 13.74 8.11 22.18
C ASN A 107 13.50 8.81 20.83
N ARG A 108 14.37 9.76 20.43
CA ARG A 108 14.24 10.46 19.14
C ARG A 108 14.60 9.50 18.00
N ILE A 109 13.93 9.62 16.85
CA ILE A 109 14.24 8.78 15.68
C ILE A 109 15.71 8.88 15.24
N HIS A 110 16.29 7.77 14.79
CA HIS A 110 17.67 7.74 14.31
C HIS A 110 17.78 8.10 12.82
N GLU A 111 16.80 7.68 12.03
CA GLU A 111 16.72 7.88 10.59
C GLU A 111 15.25 8.00 10.17
N ARG A 112 15.00 8.56 8.98
CA ARG A 112 13.68 8.51 8.36
C ARG A 112 13.45 7.14 7.72
N VAL A 113 12.21 6.72 7.60
CA VAL A 113 11.87 5.53 6.80
C VAL A 113 12.28 5.81 5.35
N PRO A 114 13.04 4.94 4.67
CA PRO A 114 13.60 5.23 3.35
C PRO A 114 12.62 5.51 2.18
N ARG A 115 11.33 5.29 2.38
CA ARG A 115 10.29 5.43 1.36
C ARG A 115 9.02 6.02 1.95
N ASN A 116 8.20 6.60 1.09
CA ASN A 116 6.85 7.00 1.40
C ASN A 116 6.01 5.79 1.83
N ALA A 117 5.22 5.94 2.89
CA ALA A 117 4.19 4.98 3.27
C ALA A 117 2.98 5.12 2.34
N PRO A 118 2.74 4.17 1.40
CA PRO A 118 1.64 4.30 0.47
C PRO A 118 0.29 4.15 1.19
N PRO A 119 -0.78 4.76 0.67
CA PRO A 119 -2.14 4.44 1.13
C PRO A 119 -2.45 2.95 0.90
N ILE A 120 -3.34 2.39 1.72
CA ILE A 120 -3.70 0.96 1.70
C ILE A 120 -5.09 0.71 1.09
N PHE A 121 -5.61 1.68 0.34
CA PHE A 121 -6.85 1.53 -0.42
C PHE A 121 -6.72 0.46 -1.53
N GLY A 122 -7.73 -0.40 -1.61
CA GLY A 122 -7.97 -1.30 -2.73
C GLY A 122 -6.93 -2.42 -2.86
N LEU A 123 -6.07 -2.64 -1.87
CA LEU A 123 -5.00 -3.63 -1.96
C LEU A 123 -5.50 -5.08 -1.83
N GLY A 124 -6.74 -5.28 -1.33
CA GLY A 124 -7.31 -6.58 -1.02
C GLY A 124 -7.93 -7.35 -2.18
N VAL A 125 -7.43 -7.17 -3.40
CA VAL A 125 -7.99 -7.79 -4.61
C VAL A 125 -7.00 -8.74 -5.27
N PHE A 126 -7.49 -9.77 -5.96
CA PHE A 126 -6.63 -10.80 -6.59
C PHE A 126 -5.65 -10.24 -7.62
N ALA A 127 -5.95 -9.08 -8.21
CA ALA A 127 -5.05 -8.39 -9.14
C ALA A 127 -3.77 -7.85 -8.46
N ILE A 128 -3.75 -7.73 -7.12
CA ILE A 128 -2.59 -7.28 -6.36
C ILE A 128 -1.78 -8.50 -5.94
N ASP A 129 -0.73 -8.80 -6.70
CA ASP A 129 0.12 -9.98 -6.53
C ASP A 129 1.52 -9.66 -5.98
N LYS A 130 1.84 -8.37 -5.81
CA LYS A 130 3.14 -7.86 -5.36
C LYS A 130 2.96 -6.63 -4.46
N LEU A 131 3.72 -6.55 -3.36
CA LEU A 131 3.67 -5.43 -2.42
C LEU A 131 5.06 -4.85 -2.11
N PHE A 132 5.04 -3.69 -1.46
CA PHE A 132 6.13 -2.69 -1.42
C PHE A 132 6.38 -2.03 -2.77
N HIS A 133 7.06 -0.87 -2.75
CA HIS A 133 7.42 -0.12 -3.96
C HIS A 133 8.37 -0.90 -4.89
N ASP A 134 9.17 -1.83 -4.37
CA ASP A 134 10.10 -2.67 -5.14
C ASP A 134 9.57 -4.09 -5.43
N GLY A 135 8.38 -4.45 -4.91
CA GLY A 135 7.79 -5.77 -5.13
C GLY A 135 8.57 -6.91 -4.48
N ARG A 136 9.27 -6.64 -3.38
CA ARG A 136 10.02 -7.66 -2.63
C ARG A 136 9.13 -8.71 -1.98
N VAL A 137 7.84 -8.41 -1.79
CA VAL A 137 6.81 -9.39 -1.45
C VAL A 137 6.00 -9.70 -2.68
N ALA A 138 5.90 -10.98 -3.06
CA ALA A 138 5.14 -11.43 -4.23
C ALA A 138 4.66 -12.87 -4.07
N ILE A 139 3.59 -13.24 -4.77
CA ILE A 139 3.22 -14.66 -4.96
C ILE A 139 4.34 -15.36 -5.74
N ASP A 140 4.80 -16.49 -5.24
CA ASP A 140 5.84 -17.30 -5.86
C ASP A 140 5.81 -18.74 -5.31
N ASP A 141 5.14 -19.64 -6.04
CA ASP A 141 4.94 -21.04 -5.64
C ASP A 141 6.24 -21.86 -5.56
N SER A 142 7.38 -21.30 -5.96
CA SER A 142 8.68 -21.94 -5.77
C SER A 142 9.17 -21.90 -4.32
N PHE A 143 8.61 -21.01 -3.49
CA PHE A 143 8.90 -20.93 -2.06
C PHE A 143 7.95 -21.81 -1.25
N PRO A 144 8.39 -22.47 -0.17
CA PRO A 144 7.52 -23.32 0.66
C PRO A 144 6.27 -22.61 1.22
N SER A 145 6.38 -21.30 1.46
CA SER A 145 5.29 -20.44 1.92
C SER A 145 4.30 -20.07 0.82
N GLY A 146 4.65 -20.26 -0.46
CA GLY A 146 3.93 -19.72 -1.63
C GLY A 146 4.27 -18.27 -1.95
N PHE A 147 5.23 -17.65 -1.25
CA PHE A 147 5.57 -16.24 -1.42
C PHE A 147 7.07 -15.99 -1.39
N ARG A 148 7.55 -15.19 -2.37
CA ARG A 148 8.87 -14.58 -2.29
C ARG A 148 8.82 -13.41 -1.32
N SER A 149 9.78 -13.35 -0.41
CA SER A 149 9.92 -12.25 0.55
C SER A 149 11.39 -12.08 0.98
N PRO A 150 11.75 -10.97 1.66
CA PRO A 150 13.08 -10.81 2.24
C PRO A 150 13.49 -11.90 3.25
N ALA A 151 12.53 -12.62 3.84
CA ALA A 151 12.81 -13.72 4.77
C ALA A 151 13.14 -15.04 4.05
N GLY A 152 12.99 -15.13 2.73
CA GLY A 152 13.25 -16.36 1.98
C GLY A 152 12.48 -17.56 2.53
N GLU A 153 13.19 -18.67 2.78
CA GLU A 153 12.62 -19.90 3.36
C GLU A 153 12.24 -19.77 4.84
N ASP A 154 12.74 -18.74 5.55
CA ASP A 154 12.38 -18.49 6.95
C ASP A 154 10.97 -17.86 7.09
N LEU A 155 10.33 -17.48 5.97
CA LEU A 155 8.95 -17.01 5.99
C LEU A 155 8.01 -18.15 6.43
N PRO A 156 7.24 -17.99 7.52
CA PRO A 156 6.35 -19.05 7.99
C PRO A 156 5.27 -19.43 6.98
N ILE A 157 4.87 -20.69 7.01
CA ILE A 157 3.71 -21.19 6.26
C ILE A 157 2.39 -20.69 6.87
N GLY A 158 1.33 -20.67 6.06
CA GLY A 158 -0.04 -20.34 6.52
C GLY A 158 -0.44 -18.87 6.37
N LEU A 159 0.40 -18.03 5.77
CA LEU A 159 0.01 -16.68 5.33
C LEU A 159 -0.94 -16.77 4.13
N GLU A 160 -2.05 -16.03 4.17
CA GLU A 160 -3.17 -16.24 3.23
C GLU A 160 -3.03 -15.48 1.91
N ASN A 161 -2.28 -14.39 1.90
CA ASN A 161 -2.12 -13.50 0.74
C ASN A 161 -0.94 -12.55 0.95
N VAL A 162 -0.60 -11.78 -0.09
CA VAL A 162 0.53 -10.85 -0.05
C VAL A 162 0.41 -9.77 1.02
N LEU A 163 -0.80 -9.32 1.39
CA LEU A 163 -0.99 -8.35 2.49
C LEU A 163 -0.60 -8.97 3.84
N ALA A 164 -0.98 -10.22 4.08
CA ALA A 164 -0.54 -10.94 5.28
C ALA A 164 0.98 -11.07 5.31
N VAL A 165 1.61 -11.39 4.17
CA VAL A 165 3.08 -11.43 4.07
C VAL A 165 3.69 -10.05 4.33
N GLN A 166 3.13 -8.98 3.78
CA GLN A 166 3.61 -7.62 3.98
C GLN A 166 3.56 -7.20 5.45
N ALA A 167 2.49 -7.54 6.16
CA ALA A 167 2.29 -7.23 7.58
C ALA A 167 3.37 -7.85 8.50
N MET A 168 4.13 -8.84 8.00
CA MET A 168 5.23 -9.47 8.74
C MET A 168 6.47 -8.58 8.88
N PHE A 169 6.67 -7.57 8.03
CA PHE A 169 7.99 -6.90 7.88
C PHE A 169 8.16 -5.54 8.58
N PRO A 170 7.15 -4.66 8.71
CA PRO A 170 7.35 -3.39 9.42
C PRO A 170 7.88 -3.58 10.86
N VAL A 171 7.44 -4.64 11.53
CA VAL A 171 7.89 -5.04 12.87
C VAL A 171 9.35 -5.50 12.94
N THR A 172 9.98 -5.82 11.80
CA THR A 172 11.38 -6.26 11.72
C THR A 172 12.32 -5.14 11.28
N SER A 173 11.83 -3.91 11.16
CA SER A 173 12.58 -2.79 10.59
C SER A 173 12.93 -1.76 11.67
N THR A 174 14.23 -1.46 11.81
CA THR A 174 14.77 -0.51 12.79
C THR A 174 14.29 0.91 12.53
N ALA A 175 14.12 1.27 11.26
CA ALA A 175 13.59 2.57 10.83
C ALA A 175 12.07 2.68 10.99
N GLU A 176 11.34 1.57 11.18
CA GLU A 176 9.87 1.55 11.26
C GLU A 176 9.37 1.21 12.67
N MET A 177 9.33 -0.06 13.08
CA MET A 177 8.66 -0.45 14.33
C MET A 177 9.56 -1.20 15.32
N ALA A 178 10.74 -1.67 14.93
CA ALA A 178 11.58 -2.49 15.81
C ALA A 178 12.28 -1.68 16.91
N GLY A 179 12.66 -0.43 16.62
CA GLY A 179 13.58 0.37 17.45
C GLY A 179 15.04 0.04 17.16
N GLN A 180 15.95 0.51 18.03
CA GLN A 180 17.40 0.37 17.85
C GLN A 180 18.03 -0.65 18.80
N ALA A 181 19.19 -1.18 18.40
CA ALA A 181 19.94 -2.15 19.17
C ALA A 181 20.18 -1.67 20.62
N GLY A 182 19.89 -2.53 21.59
CA GLY A 182 20.03 -2.27 23.03
C GLY A 182 18.81 -1.62 23.69
N GLU A 183 17.81 -1.16 22.92
CA GLU A 183 16.61 -0.56 23.49
C GLU A 183 15.60 -1.61 23.97
N ASN A 184 15.44 -2.67 23.19
CA ASN A 184 14.47 -3.73 23.46
C ASN A 184 14.82 -5.06 22.77
N PRO A 185 14.26 -6.20 23.23
CA PRO A 185 14.59 -7.51 22.66
C PRO A 185 14.23 -7.70 21.18
N ILE A 186 13.26 -6.95 20.63
CA ILE A 186 12.91 -7.04 19.21
C ILE A 186 13.99 -6.38 18.36
N ALA A 187 14.43 -5.18 18.74
CA ALA A 187 15.53 -4.50 18.05
C ALA A 187 16.84 -5.30 18.13
N ASP A 188 17.12 -5.94 19.27
CA ASP A 188 18.27 -6.83 19.42
C ASP A 188 18.17 -8.04 18.47
N ALA A 189 16.99 -8.65 18.35
CA ALA A 189 16.76 -9.75 17.42
C ALA A 189 16.94 -9.31 15.95
N VAL A 190 16.44 -8.14 15.57
CA VAL A 190 16.66 -7.57 14.22
C VAL A 190 18.15 -7.38 13.95
N THR A 191 18.88 -6.80 14.91
CA THR A 191 20.34 -6.56 14.79
C THR A 191 21.13 -7.86 14.59
N LEU A 192 20.68 -8.95 15.21
CA LEU A 192 21.27 -10.28 15.04
C LEU A 192 20.81 -11.00 13.77
N GLY A 193 19.92 -10.41 12.97
CA GLY A 193 19.31 -11.05 11.79
C GLY A 193 18.29 -12.15 12.13
N HIS A 194 17.83 -12.21 13.38
CA HIS A 194 16.88 -13.22 13.84
C HIS A 194 15.44 -12.74 13.69
N VAL A 195 14.85 -12.93 12.50
CA VAL A 195 13.44 -12.58 12.25
C VAL A 195 12.48 -13.69 12.67
N ALA A 196 12.82 -14.94 12.38
CA ALA A 196 12.00 -16.12 12.64
C ALA A 196 12.45 -16.91 13.89
N GLY A 197 11.65 -17.92 14.24
CA GLY A 197 11.92 -18.79 15.38
C GLY A 197 11.54 -18.18 16.74
N PRO A 198 11.66 -18.97 17.82
CA PRO A 198 11.15 -18.58 19.13
C PRO A 198 11.86 -17.35 19.71
N THR A 199 13.14 -17.14 19.44
CA THR A 199 13.87 -15.94 19.90
C THR A 199 13.91 -14.82 18.87
N GLY A 200 13.38 -15.04 17.67
CA GLY A 200 13.31 -14.02 16.64
C GLY A 200 12.16 -13.04 16.88
N VAL A 201 12.10 -12.00 16.03
CA VAL A 201 11.10 -10.93 16.10
C VAL A 201 9.68 -11.47 16.20
N TRP A 202 9.29 -12.37 15.30
CA TRP A 202 7.91 -12.88 15.27
C TRP A 202 7.57 -13.75 16.48
N GLY A 203 8.52 -14.56 16.97
CA GLY A 203 8.34 -15.36 18.19
C GLY A 203 8.24 -14.50 19.46
N LEU A 204 8.97 -13.39 19.53
CA LEU A 204 8.86 -12.42 20.62
C LEU A 204 7.50 -11.72 20.63
N LEU A 205 6.98 -11.35 19.46
CA LEU A 205 5.67 -10.72 19.31
C LEU A 205 4.51 -11.67 19.61
N GLU A 206 4.61 -12.91 19.14
CA GLU A 206 3.71 -14.00 19.49
C GLU A 206 3.53 -14.10 21.01
N ARG A 207 4.63 -14.18 21.78
CA ARG A 207 4.55 -14.29 23.25
C ARG A 207 3.87 -13.08 23.89
N ARG A 208 4.06 -11.89 23.32
CA ARG A 208 3.37 -10.68 23.81
C ARG A 208 1.86 -10.79 23.60
N LEU A 209 1.41 -11.28 22.45
CA LEU A 209 -0.01 -11.48 22.16
C LEU A 209 -0.62 -12.56 23.07
N GLN A 210 0.08 -13.68 23.26
CA GLN A 210 -0.31 -14.75 24.18
C GLN A 210 -0.49 -14.25 25.62
N ALA A 211 0.32 -13.27 26.05
CA ALA A 211 0.23 -12.71 27.39
C ALA A 211 -1.00 -11.82 27.64
N ILE A 212 -1.78 -11.45 26.61
CA ILE A 212 -2.93 -10.55 26.74
C ILE A 212 -4.23 -11.37 26.69
N PRO A 213 -5.00 -11.46 27.80
CA PRO A 213 -6.21 -12.29 27.87
C PRO A 213 -7.24 -12.02 26.77
N VAL A 214 -7.44 -10.74 26.43
CA VAL A 214 -8.40 -10.35 25.39
C VAL A 214 -7.95 -10.83 24.00
N TYR A 215 -6.64 -10.78 23.70
CA TYR A 215 -6.14 -11.34 22.45
C TYR A 215 -6.29 -12.85 22.42
N ARG A 216 -5.97 -13.58 23.51
CA ARG A 216 -6.19 -15.03 23.58
C ARG A 216 -7.61 -15.42 23.19
N GLN A 217 -8.61 -14.78 23.81
CA GLN A 217 -10.01 -15.02 23.50
C GLN A 217 -10.36 -14.72 22.03
N ARG A 218 -9.86 -13.61 21.49
CA ARG A 218 -10.12 -13.21 20.10
C ARG A 218 -9.48 -14.19 19.10
N PHE A 219 -8.26 -14.65 19.36
CA PHE A 219 -7.59 -15.66 18.52
C PHE A 219 -8.32 -17.01 18.58
N GLU A 220 -8.76 -17.44 19.76
CA GLU A 220 -9.59 -18.64 19.93
C GLU A 220 -10.92 -18.51 19.16
N GLU A 221 -11.61 -17.37 19.27
CA GLU A 221 -12.87 -17.10 18.54
C GLU A 221 -12.69 -17.18 17.02
N VAL A 222 -11.59 -16.64 16.49
CA VAL A 222 -11.36 -16.52 15.05
C VAL A 222 -10.82 -17.81 14.43
N TYR A 223 -9.88 -18.48 15.12
CA TYR A 223 -9.11 -19.59 14.56
C TYR A 223 -9.42 -20.94 15.21
N GLY A 224 -10.16 -20.97 16.32
CA GLY A 224 -10.44 -22.21 17.05
C GLY A 224 -9.18 -22.84 17.68
N ILE A 225 -8.19 -22.01 18.01
CA ILE A 225 -6.88 -22.42 18.54
C ILE A 225 -6.75 -22.10 20.03
N SER A 226 -5.92 -22.86 20.72
CA SER A 226 -5.53 -22.59 22.11
C SER A 226 -4.47 -21.49 22.20
N GLU A 227 -4.24 -20.97 23.42
CA GLU A 227 -3.30 -19.86 23.62
C GLU A 227 -1.87 -20.16 23.14
N GLY A 228 -1.37 -21.39 23.33
CA GLY A 228 -0.02 -21.78 22.94
C GLY A 228 0.18 -21.96 21.44
N GLU A 229 -0.92 -21.92 20.66
CA GLU A 229 -0.92 -22.07 19.21
C GLU A 229 -1.00 -20.70 18.50
N ILE A 230 -1.17 -19.60 19.25
CA ILE A 230 -1.20 -18.25 18.69
C ILE A 230 0.19 -17.89 18.17
N THR A 231 0.36 -17.92 16.86
CA THR A 231 1.55 -17.42 16.16
C THR A 231 1.34 -16.02 15.57
N PHE A 232 2.45 -15.36 15.19
CA PHE A 232 2.39 -14.08 14.48
C PHE A 232 1.76 -14.17 13.09
N VAL A 233 1.73 -15.35 12.46
CA VAL A 233 0.99 -15.61 11.20
C VAL A 233 -0.50 -15.32 11.37
N HIS A 234 -1.09 -15.71 12.49
CA HIS A 234 -2.49 -15.41 12.78
C HIS A 234 -2.74 -13.91 12.91
N ALA A 235 -1.80 -13.17 13.51
CA ALA A 235 -1.89 -11.71 13.63
C ALA A 235 -1.82 -11.05 12.25
N ALA A 236 -0.85 -11.43 11.43
CA ALA A 236 -0.67 -10.93 10.08
C ALA A 236 -1.87 -11.21 9.16
N ASN A 237 -2.42 -12.43 9.22
CA ASN A 237 -3.64 -12.78 8.49
C ASN A 237 -4.86 -11.97 8.95
N ALA A 238 -4.97 -11.67 10.25
CA ALA A 238 -6.06 -10.84 10.76
C ALA A 238 -5.92 -9.38 10.29
N ILE A 239 -4.72 -8.80 10.38
CA ILE A 239 -4.41 -7.45 9.87
C ILE A 239 -4.77 -7.34 8.39
N ALA A 240 -4.34 -8.30 7.57
CA ALA A 240 -4.69 -8.34 6.15
C ALA A 240 -6.21 -8.41 5.93
N ALA A 241 -6.93 -9.22 6.70
CA ALA A 241 -8.39 -9.29 6.59
C ALA A 241 -9.06 -7.93 6.88
N PHE A 242 -8.56 -7.18 7.86
CA PHE A 242 -9.04 -5.83 8.14
C PHE A 242 -8.80 -4.87 6.97
N GLU A 243 -7.58 -4.86 6.42
CA GLU A 243 -7.23 -4.03 5.26
C GLU A 243 -8.10 -4.34 4.03
N ILE A 244 -8.29 -5.64 3.74
CA ILE A 244 -9.10 -6.14 2.62
C ILE A 244 -10.57 -5.70 2.76
N ALA A 245 -11.15 -5.85 3.95
CA ALA A 245 -12.57 -5.59 4.16
C ALA A 245 -12.90 -4.09 4.22
N THR A 246 -12.01 -3.28 4.78
CA THR A 246 -12.32 -1.90 5.19
C THR A 246 -12.08 -0.89 4.07
N TRP A 247 -11.02 -1.06 3.28
CA TRP A 247 -10.54 -0.01 2.36
C TRP A 247 -10.70 -0.36 0.87
N ARG A 248 -11.80 -1.00 0.48
CA ARG A 248 -12.02 -1.58 -0.85
C ARG A 248 -11.97 -0.63 -2.05
N ALA A 249 -12.36 0.64 -1.89
CA ALA A 249 -12.36 1.69 -2.93
C ALA A 249 -13.03 1.29 -4.27
N ASN A 250 -14.20 0.64 -4.24
CA ASN A 250 -14.88 0.02 -5.39
C ASN A 250 -16.18 0.72 -5.83
N ASN A 251 -16.47 1.90 -5.27
CA ASN A 251 -17.68 2.67 -5.55
C ASN A 251 -17.39 4.12 -5.96
N THR A 252 -16.29 4.34 -6.67
CA THR A 252 -15.93 5.65 -7.22
C THR A 252 -16.96 6.11 -8.26
N PRO A 253 -17.07 7.43 -8.55
CA PRO A 253 -17.82 7.91 -9.72
C PRO A 253 -17.46 7.17 -11.02
N PHE A 254 -16.20 6.81 -11.22
CA PHE A 254 -15.79 6.01 -12.36
C PHE A 254 -16.41 4.60 -12.34
N ASP A 255 -16.42 3.89 -11.21
CA ASP A 255 -17.06 2.57 -11.11
C ASP A 255 -18.56 2.63 -11.40
N ARG A 256 -19.24 3.63 -10.84
CA ARG A 256 -20.67 3.86 -11.06
C ARG A 256 -20.96 4.13 -12.54
N TYR A 257 -20.10 4.91 -13.20
CA TYR A 257 -20.16 5.12 -14.64
C TYR A 257 -19.99 3.81 -15.42
N LEU A 258 -19.02 2.97 -15.06
CA LEU A 258 -18.81 1.65 -15.67
C LEU A 258 -19.98 0.69 -15.45
N ARG A 259 -20.75 0.86 -14.36
CA ARG A 259 -22.01 0.15 -14.10
C ARG A 259 -23.24 0.75 -14.79
N GLY A 260 -23.06 1.77 -15.61
CA GLY A 260 -24.12 2.37 -16.43
C GLY A 260 -24.78 3.61 -15.85
N GLU A 261 -24.26 4.16 -14.75
CA GLU A 261 -24.73 5.44 -14.21
C GLU A 261 -24.08 6.62 -14.96
N TRP A 262 -24.33 6.72 -16.27
CA TRP A 262 -23.58 7.59 -17.20
C TRP A 262 -23.55 9.09 -16.84
N LYS A 263 -24.48 9.56 -16.00
CA LYS A 263 -24.59 10.96 -15.57
C LYS A 263 -23.70 11.30 -14.37
N VAL A 264 -23.10 10.30 -13.70
CA VAL A 264 -22.25 10.52 -12.53
C VAL A 264 -20.92 11.19 -12.87
N LEU A 265 -20.36 10.93 -14.06
CA LEU A 265 -19.16 11.61 -14.54
C LEU A 265 -19.52 12.93 -15.22
N SER A 266 -18.84 14.00 -14.79
CA SER A 266 -18.93 15.30 -15.43
C SER A 266 -18.46 15.24 -16.89
N PRO A 267 -18.92 16.14 -17.79
CA PRO A 267 -18.40 16.21 -19.16
C PRO A 267 -16.88 16.43 -19.22
N ARG A 268 -16.30 17.09 -18.21
CA ARG A 268 -14.85 17.28 -18.05
C ARG A 268 -14.17 15.96 -17.71
N ALA A 269 -14.66 15.22 -16.70
CA ALA A 269 -14.13 13.91 -16.32
C ALA A 269 -14.17 12.92 -17.49
N LYS A 270 -15.23 12.92 -18.31
CA LYS A 270 -15.30 12.07 -19.52
C LYS A 270 -14.25 12.43 -20.57
N ARG A 271 -13.90 13.71 -20.72
CA ARG A 271 -12.78 14.13 -21.59
C ARG A 271 -11.44 13.71 -21.00
N GLY A 272 -11.26 13.85 -19.69
CA GLY A 272 -10.10 13.35 -18.95
C GLY A 272 -9.87 11.86 -19.12
N MET A 273 -10.94 11.07 -18.97
CA MET A 273 -10.93 9.63 -19.20
C MET A 273 -10.44 9.30 -20.62
N ARG A 274 -10.96 9.98 -21.66
CA ARG A 274 -10.49 9.78 -23.04
C ARG A 274 -9.02 10.17 -23.26
N LEU A 275 -8.51 11.15 -22.50
CA LEU A 275 -7.08 11.48 -22.53
C LEU A 275 -6.27 10.37 -21.87
N PHE A 276 -6.67 9.91 -20.68
CA PHE A 276 -6.03 8.85 -19.92
C PHE A 276 -5.88 7.55 -20.72
N TYR A 277 -6.97 7.10 -21.35
CA TYR A 277 -7.01 5.90 -22.20
C TYR A 277 -6.51 6.13 -23.63
N GLY A 278 -6.14 7.36 -23.96
CA GLY A 278 -5.80 7.78 -25.32
C GLY A 278 -4.52 8.60 -25.34
N LYS A 279 -4.64 9.87 -25.72
CA LYS A 279 -3.48 10.73 -26.03
C LYS A 279 -2.45 10.85 -24.90
N ALA A 280 -2.88 10.83 -23.64
CA ALA A 280 -1.98 10.96 -22.49
C ALA A 280 -1.25 9.65 -22.14
N GLN A 281 -1.70 8.51 -22.70
CA GLN A 281 -1.08 7.19 -22.57
C GLN A 281 -0.92 6.68 -21.12
N CYS A 282 -1.62 7.26 -20.14
CA CYS A 282 -1.55 6.83 -18.74
C CYS A 282 -1.92 5.35 -18.56
N VAL A 283 -2.87 4.86 -19.37
CA VAL A 283 -3.33 3.47 -19.37
C VAL A 283 -2.25 2.45 -19.75
N SER A 284 -1.12 2.87 -20.33
CA SER A 284 -0.05 1.93 -20.71
C SER A 284 0.53 1.17 -19.50
N CYS A 285 0.52 1.81 -18.32
CA CYS A 285 0.94 1.21 -17.05
C CYS A 285 -0.24 1.17 -16.06
N HIS A 286 -1.05 2.24 -15.99
CA HIS A 286 -2.23 2.28 -15.12
C HIS A 286 -3.45 1.63 -15.80
N SER A 287 -3.37 0.31 -15.99
CA SER A 287 -4.32 -0.48 -16.78
C SER A 287 -5.28 -1.33 -15.92
N GLY A 288 -6.25 -1.98 -16.56
CA GLY A 288 -7.18 -2.90 -15.90
C GLY A 288 -8.13 -2.24 -14.90
N THR A 289 -8.92 -3.06 -14.20
CA THR A 289 -9.99 -2.63 -13.28
C THR A 289 -9.49 -1.75 -12.12
N TYR A 290 -8.24 -1.95 -11.69
CA TYR A 290 -7.64 -1.25 -10.55
C TYR A 290 -6.62 -0.17 -10.97
N LEU A 291 -6.49 0.09 -12.28
CA LEU A 291 -5.61 1.13 -12.84
C LEU A 291 -4.14 0.92 -12.45
N THR A 292 -3.69 -0.32 -12.53
CA THR A 292 -2.31 -0.75 -12.35
C THR A 292 -2.07 -2.06 -13.12
N ASP A 293 -0.90 -2.17 -13.73
CA ASP A 293 -0.38 -3.40 -14.32
C ASP A 293 0.40 -4.27 -13.30
N MET A 294 0.68 -3.73 -12.10
CA MET A 294 1.53 -4.32 -11.06
C MET A 294 2.98 -4.60 -11.51
N GLU A 295 3.41 -3.96 -12.61
CA GLU A 295 4.77 -4.04 -13.14
C GLU A 295 5.64 -2.89 -12.61
N PHE A 296 6.93 -2.92 -12.96
CA PHE A 296 7.95 -2.01 -12.45
C PHE A 296 8.48 -1.14 -13.57
N HIS A 297 8.43 0.18 -13.37
CA HIS A 297 8.85 1.16 -14.37
C HIS A 297 9.75 2.21 -13.74
N SER A 298 10.74 2.67 -14.50
CA SER A 298 11.54 3.83 -14.13
C SER A 298 11.01 5.05 -14.87
N ILE A 299 10.53 6.03 -14.11
CA ILE A 299 10.00 7.28 -14.65
C ILE A 299 10.82 8.49 -14.19
N ALA A 300 12.09 8.30 -13.83
CA ALA A 300 12.95 9.36 -13.27
C ALA A 300 12.36 10.10 -12.06
N MET A 301 11.69 9.39 -11.16
CA MET A 301 11.18 9.97 -9.91
C MET A 301 12.32 10.55 -9.06
N PRO A 302 12.15 11.76 -8.48
CA PRO A 302 13.08 12.26 -7.47
C PRO A 302 13.19 11.30 -6.28
N GLN A 303 14.39 11.17 -5.74
CA GLN A 303 14.65 10.47 -4.47
C GLN A 303 14.78 11.49 -3.36
N VAL A 304 14.08 11.23 -2.26
CA VAL A 304 14.00 12.04 -1.04
C VAL A 304 14.23 11.12 0.15
N GLY A 305 14.94 11.61 1.17
CA GLY A 305 15.25 10.86 2.38
C GLY A 305 16.61 10.14 2.32
N PRO A 306 16.87 9.20 3.24
CA PRO A 306 18.20 8.65 3.46
C PRO A 306 18.67 7.66 2.39
N GLY A 307 17.79 7.24 1.47
CA GLY A 307 18.06 6.15 0.53
C GLY A 307 17.93 4.76 1.17
N LYS A 308 18.27 3.71 0.42
CA LYS A 308 18.18 2.32 0.89
C LYS A 308 19.55 1.69 1.20
N GLY A 309 20.63 2.46 1.21
CA GLY A 309 22.00 1.93 1.36
C GLY A 309 22.66 1.60 0.02
N ASP A 310 22.14 2.09 -1.10
CA ASP A 310 22.72 1.87 -2.43
C ASP A 310 23.59 3.05 -2.86
N GLY A 311 24.34 2.86 -3.95
CA GLY A 311 25.24 3.88 -4.50
C GLY A 311 26.58 3.96 -3.76
N PHE A 312 27.38 4.96 -4.08
CA PHE A 312 28.75 5.09 -3.58
C PHE A 312 28.82 5.37 -2.07
N ASP A 313 27.84 6.10 -1.54
CA ASP A 313 27.79 6.53 -0.12
C ASP A 313 26.54 6.04 0.62
N GLY A 314 25.75 5.15 0.00
CA GLY A 314 24.58 4.54 0.63
C GLY A 314 23.29 5.36 0.55
N HIS A 315 23.28 6.50 -0.12
CA HIS A 315 22.10 7.38 -0.14
C HIS A 315 21.14 7.17 -1.32
N GLU A 316 21.41 6.22 -2.20
CA GLU A 316 20.51 5.90 -3.31
C GLU A 316 19.52 4.79 -2.93
N ASP A 317 18.39 4.77 -3.63
CA ASP A 317 17.46 3.66 -3.69
C ASP A 317 17.44 3.08 -5.10
N PHE A 318 18.03 1.89 -5.28
CA PHE A 318 18.03 1.21 -6.58
C PHE A 318 16.68 0.55 -6.92
N GLY A 319 15.68 0.61 -6.03
CA GLY A 319 14.34 0.14 -6.31
C GLY A 319 14.30 -1.37 -6.54
N ARG A 320 13.75 -1.79 -7.68
CA ARG A 320 13.56 -3.20 -8.06
C ARG A 320 14.87 -3.99 -8.20
N GLU A 321 15.99 -3.35 -8.56
CA GLU A 321 17.31 -4.03 -8.61
C GLU A 321 17.67 -4.68 -7.28
N ARG A 322 17.26 -4.12 -6.13
CA ARG A 322 17.50 -4.72 -4.81
C ARG A 322 16.80 -6.08 -4.64
N VAL A 323 15.79 -6.37 -5.45
CA VAL A 323 15.02 -7.62 -5.43
C VAL A 323 15.55 -8.59 -6.48
N THR A 324 15.92 -8.09 -7.66
CA THR A 324 16.29 -8.94 -8.81
C THR A 324 17.79 -9.14 -8.97
N GLY A 325 18.61 -8.27 -8.37
CA GLY A 325 20.06 -8.18 -8.63
C GLY A 325 20.42 -7.70 -10.03
N ASN A 326 19.43 -7.34 -10.85
CA ASN A 326 19.64 -6.94 -12.25
C ASN A 326 19.75 -5.40 -12.35
N GLN A 327 20.88 -4.91 -12.85
CA GLN A 327 21.10 -3.47 -13.08
C GLN A 327 20.09 -2.86 -14.06
N GLY A 328 19.50 -3.66 -14.95
CA GLY A 328 18.43 -3.21 -15.84
C GLY A 328 17.12 -2.84 -15.11
N ASP A 329 16.97 -3.26 -13.85
CA ASP A 329 15.82 -2.92 -13.00
C ASP A 329 16.09 -1.74 -12.05
N ARG A 330 17.26 -1.08 -12.18
CA ARG A 330 17.61 0.07 -11.36
C ARG A 330 16.60 1.19 -11.50
N TYR A 331 16.19 1.77 -10.37
CA TYR A 331 15.23 2.87 -10.26
C TYR A 331 13.81 2.54 -10.74
N ARG A 332 13.51 1.27 -10.97
CA ARG A 332 12.14 0.85 -11.26
C ARG A 332 11.36 0.62 -9.98
N PHE A 333 10.12 1.13 -9.98
CA PHE A 333 9.18 0.95 -8.88
C PHE A 333 7.83 0.49 -9.42
N ARG A 334 7.09 -0.21 -8.56
CA ARG A 334 5.79 -0.78 -8.88
C ARG A 334 4.78 0.31 -9.22
N THR A 335 4.02 0.13 -10.30
CA THR A 335 2.85 0.96 -10.61
C THR A 335 1.80 0.85 -9.49
N PRO A 336 1.48 1.91 -8.73
CA PRO A 336 0.43 1.85 -7.72
C PRO A 336 -0.97 1.89 -8.38
N PRO A 337 -2.00 1.25 -7.78
CA PRO A 337 -3.39 1.50 -8.12
C PRO A 337 -3.75 2.99 -7.99
N LEU A 338 -4.67 3.49 -8.82
CA LEU A 338 -5.06 4.92 -8.82
C LEU A 338 -6.39 5.21 -8.12
N ARG A 339 -7.06 4.21 -7.56
CA ARG A 339 -8.28 4.44 -6.76
C ARG A 339 -7.92 5.29 -5.54
N ASN A 340 -8.72 6.32 -5.27
CA ASN A 340 -8.50 7.33 -4.24
C ASN A 340 -7.24 8.19 -4.40
N VAL A 341 -6.56 8.20 -5.55
CA VAL A 341 -5.29 8.95 -5.74
C VAL A 341 -5.38 10.43 -5.37
N ALA A 342 -6.55 11.08 -5.53
CA ALA A 342 -6.71 12.48 -5.17
C ALA A 342 -6.67 12.77 -3.66
N LEU A 343 -6.61 11.75 -2.81
CA LEU A 343 -6.57 11.88 -1.34
C LEU A 343 -5.19 11.59 -0.75
N THR A 344 -4.23 11.10 -1.53
CA THR A 344 -3.10 10.32 -1.01
C THR A 344 -1.76 10.99 -1.25
N ALA A 345 -1.73 12.32 -1.22
CA ALA A 345 -0.49 13.06 -1.21
C ALA A 345 0.30 12.79 0.08
N PRO A 346 1.65 12.92 0.06
CA PRO A 346 2.51 13.16 -1.11
C PRO A 346 2.69 11.93 -2.02
N TYR A 347 3.14 12.16 -3.25
CA TYR A 347 3.17 11.17 -4.33
C TYR A 347 4.58 10.69 -4.71
N GLY A 348 4.66 9.43 -5.14
CA GLY A 348 5.91 8.77 -5.54
C GLY A 348 6.44 7.81 -4.48
N HIS A 349 7.43 6.97 -4.85
CA HIS A 349 8.03 6.02 -3.91
C HIS A 349 8.70 6.69 -2.69
N SER A 350 9.08 7.96 -2.84
CA SER A 350 9.73 8.82 -1.85
C SER A 350 8.84 10.02 -1.45
N GLY A 351 7.59 10.08 -1.93
CA GLY A 351 6.66 11.17 -1.63
C GLY A 351 7.16 12.54 -2.11
N ALA A 352 7.84 12.55 -3.26
CA ALA A 352 8.50 13.73 -3.82
C ALA A 352 7.56 14.87 -4.24
N PHE A 353 6.29 14.60 -4.54
CA PHE A 353 5.36 15.65 -5.00
C PHE A 353 4.20 15.83 -4.03
N ASN A 354 3.97 17.05 -3.56
CA ASN A 354 2.92 17.31 -2.57
C ASN A 354 1.51 17.45 -3.20
N THR A 355 1.43 17.63 -4.52
CA THR A 355 0.13 17.77 -5.22
C THR A 355 -0.03 16.77 -6.35
N LEU A 356 -1.31 16.46 -6.65
CA LEU A 356 -1.67 15.56 -7.76
C LEU A 356 -1.24 16.16 -9.10
N GLU A 357 -1.38 17.48 -9.24
CA GLU A 357 -0.98 18.21 -10.43
C GLU A 357 0.53 18.09 -10.70
N GLU A 358 1.37 18.23 -9.68
CA GLU A 358 2.83 18.16 -9.84
C GLU A 358 3.29 16.77 -10.24
N VAL A 359 2.76 15.72 -9.63
CA VAL A 359 3.09 14.35 -10.04
C VAL A 359 2.58 14.06 -11.45
N VAL A 360 1.41 14.55 -11.86
CA VAL A 360 0.94 14.37 -13.25
C VAL A 360 1.79 15.17 -14.23
N LEU A 361 2.22 16.39 -13.88
CA LEU A 361 3.18 17.17 -14.69
C LEU A 361 4.51 16.44 -14.85
N HIS A 362 5.00 15.79 -13.78
CA HIS A 362 6.18 14.94 -13.82
C HIS A 362 6.02 13.82 -14.87
N HIS A 363 4.91 13.08 -14.84
CA HIS A 363 4.64 12.02 -15.83
C HIS A 363 4.65 12.52 -17.29
N LEU A 364 4.26 13.78 -17.53
CA LEU A 364 4.24 14.36 -18.88
C LEU A 364 5.64 14.71 -19.42
N ASN A 365 6.62 14.99 -18.55
CA ASN A 365 8.00 15.23 -18.95
C ASN A 365 8.98 14.92 -17.79
N PRO A 366 9.25 13.63 -17.52
CA PRO A 366 9.87 13.27 -16.25
C PRO A 366 11.33 13.71 -16.13
N THR A 367 12.11 13.58 -17.19
CA THR A 367 13.52 14.03 -17.21
C THR A 367 13.63 15.54 -16.94
N LYS A 368 12.81 16.37 -17.61
CA LYS A 368 12.83 17.82 -17.36
C LYS A 368 12.33 18.14 -15.95
N SER A 369 11.24 17.51 -15.53
CA SER A 369 10.67 17.70 -14.18
C SER A 369 11.68 17.35 -13.09
N LEU A 370 12.45 16.26 -13.23
CA LEU A 370 13.50 15.88 -12.30
C LEU A 370 14.64 16.91 -12.28
N GLN A 371 15.09 17.39 -13.44
CA GLN A 371 16.16 18.40 -13.53
C GLN A 371 15.77 19.74 -12.91
N GLU A 372 14.48 20.09 -12.96
CA GLU A 372 13.93 21.33 -12.39
C GLU A 372 13.37 21.14 -10.98
N TYR A 373 13.44 19.93 -10.41
CA TYR A 373 12.85 19.58 -9.13
C TYR A 373 13.52 20.35 -7.98
N ARG A 374 12.71 20.97 -7.13
CA ARG A 374 13.15 21.74 -5.97
C ARG A 374 12.74 21.01 -4.70
N CYS A 375 13.64 20.15 -4.22
CA CYS A 375 13.38 19.26 -3.10
C CYS A 375 12.83 19.99 -1.87
N GLN A 376 13.49 21.07 -1.41
CA GLN A 376 13.08 21.79 -0.20
C GLN A 376 11.73 22.54 -0.34
N GLU A 377 11.23 22.75 -1.56
CA GLU A 377 9.94 23.41 -1.79
C GLU A 377 8.76 22.41 -1.84
N GLN A 378 9.06 21.13 -2.07
CA GLN A 378 8.05 20.09 -2.35
C GLN A 378 7.85 19.11 -1.19
N VAL A 379 8.91 18.81 -0.43
CA VAL A 379 8.86 17.76 0.58
C VAL A 379 8.04 18.16 1.81
N VAL A 380 7.26 17.20 2.32
CA VAL A 380 6.51 17.34 3.58
C VAL A 380 7.20 16.48 4.62
N LEU A 381 8.07 17.09 5.41
CA LEU A 381 8.89 16.39 6.40
C LEU A 381 8.87 17.13 7.74
N PRO A 382 8.84 16.40 8.87
CA PRO A 382 9.12 17.00 10.16
C PRO A 382 10.55 17.57 10.17
N PRO A 383 10.73 18.83 10.58
CA PRO A 383 12.03 19.49 10.54
C PRO A 383 12.99 18.87 11.55
N ASP A 384 14.24 18.70 11.16
CA ASP A 384 15.29 18.23 12.05
C ASP A 384 16.70 18.55 11.55
N SER A 385 17.48 19.25 12.37
CA SER A 385 18.83 19.72 11.98
C SER A 385 19.82 18.62 11.61
N MET A 386 19.62 17.38 12.07
CA MET A 386 20.50 16.25 11.79
C MET A 386 20.07 15.47 10.55
N LEU A 387 18.77 15.39 10.28
CA LEU A 387 18.20 14.63 9.16
C LEU A 387 18.01 15.46 7.91
N ASP A 388 17.66 16.75 8.05
CA ASP A 388 17.40 17.67 6.92
C ASP A 388 18.54 17.70 5.88
N PRO A 389 19.85 17.63 6.26
CA PRO A 389 20.93 17.59 5.27
C PRO A 389 20.92 16.34 4.37
N LEU A 390 20.31 15.23 4.82
CA LEU A 390 20.26 13.97 4.10
C LEU A 390 19.06 13.91 3.13
N ASP A 391 17.98 14.63 3.43
CA ASP A 391 16.70 14.47 2.73
C ASP A 391 16.75 14.79 1.23
N CYS A 392 17.62 15.71 0.83
CA CYS A 392 17.76 16.16 -0.55
C CYS A 392 19.12 15.82 -1.16
N ILE A 393 19.90 14.93 -0.54
CA ILE A 393 21.29 14.68 -0.94
C ILE A 393 21.41 14.23 -2.40
N ILE A 394 20.50 13.37 -2.87
CA ILE A 394 20.46 12.93 -4.26
C ILE A 394 20.12 14.07 -5.21
N GLN A 395 19.16 14.92 -4.86
CA GLN A 395 18.72 16.02 -5.71
C GLN A 395 19.76 17.16 -5.78
N ASN A 396 20.68 17.22 -4.81
CA ASN A 396 21.79 18.16 -4.80
C ASN A 396 23.02 17.68 -5.59
N ASP A 397 23.02 16.44 -6.10
CA ASP A 397 24.10 15.86 -6.90
C ASP A 397 23.67 15.73 -8.38
N PRO A 398 24.15 16.61 -9.28
CA PRO A 398 23.79 16.56 -10.70
C PRO A 398 24.15 15.25 -11.39
N GLY A 399 25.19 14.54 -10.94
CA GLY A 399 25.59 13.26 -11.49
C GLY A 399 24.57 12.17 -11.18
N ARG A 400 24.08 12.12 -9.95
CA ARG A 400 23.03 11.16 -9.54
C ARG A 400 21.68 11.49 -10.17
N VAL A 401 21.32 12.77 -10.23
CA VAL A 401 20.14 13.24 -10.98
C VAL A 401 20.23 12.81 -12.44
N ALA A 402 21.39 12.90 -13.08
CA ALA A 402 21.58 12.46 -14.46
C ALA A 402 21.46 10.93 -14.61
N LEU A 403 21.92 10.13 -13.64
CA LEU A 403 21.76 8.68 -13.65
C LEU A 403 20.29 8.27 -13.56
N ILE A 404 19.53 8.90 -12.65
CA ILE A 404 18.09 8.65 -12.52
C ILE A 404 17.36 9.08 -13.80
N ALA A 405 17.68 10.26 -14.34
CA ALA A 405 17.13 10.76 -15.59
C ALA A 405 17.40 9.82 -16.79
N ALA A 406 18.60 9.22 -16.85
CA ALA A 406 18.98 8.30 -17.92
C ALA A 406 18.22 6.97 -17.88
N ALA A 407 17.72 6.56 -16.71
CA ALA A 407 16.91 5.36 -16.55
C ALA A 407 15.43 5.58 -16.93
N ASN A 408 15.00 6.79 -17.28
CA ASN A 408 13.60 7.09 -17.60
C ASN A 408 13.10 6.33 -18.84
N GLU A 409 11.90 5.75 -18.73
CA GLU A 409 11.26 4.96 -19.78
C GLU A 409 10.13 5.72 -20.50
N LEU A 410 9.63 6.81 -19.91
CA LEU A 410 8.54 7.59 -20.49
C LEU A 410 9.05 8.63 -21.50
N ARG A 411 8.22 8.93 -22.49
CA ARG A 411 8.47 10.02 -23.45
C ARG A 411 7.70 11.26 -23.08
N GLU A 412 8.24 12.43 -23.44
CA GLU A 412 7.53 13.70 -23.29
C GLU A 412 6.17 13.64 -24.00
N THR A 413 5.11 14.01 -23.26
CA THR A 413 3.74 14.09 -23.76
C THR A 413 3.20 15.50 -23.57
N LYS A 414 2.82 16.16 -24.67
CA LYS A 414 2.32 17.54 -24.65
C LYS A 414 0.80 17.59 -24.59
N LEU A 415 0.28 18.08 -23.47
CA LEU A 415 -1.14 18.36 -23.27
C LEU A 415 -1.42 19.87 -23.33
N LYS A 416 -2.59 20.25 -23.85
CA LYS A 416 -3.07 21.62 -23.71
C LYS A 416 -3.44 21.87 -22.25
N PRO A 417 -3.41 23.11 -21.74
CA PRO A 417 -3.82 23.41 -20.36
C PRO A 417 -5.23 22.91 -20.01
N GLN A 418 -6.16 22.95 -20.97
CA GLN A 418 -7.51 22.41 -20.79
C GLN A 418 -7.54 20.88 -20.73
N ASP A 419 -6.72 20.21 -21.54
CA ASP A 419 -6.60 18.74 -21.53
C ASP A 419 -6.05 18.28 -20.18
N PHE A 420 -5.01 18.97 -19.67
CA PHE A 420 -4.45 18.70 -18.34
C PHE A 420 -5.50 18.82 -17.24
N ARG A 421 -6.26 19.93 -17.19
CA ARG A 421 -7.34 20.09 -16.20
C ARG A 421 -8.45 19.06 -16.32
N ASP A 422 -8.75 18.60 -17.53
CA ASP A 422 -9.75 17.55 -17.74
C ASP A 422 -9.21 16.18 -17.27
N LEU A 423 -7.92 15.90 -17.46
CA LEU A 423 -7.25 14.70 -16.93
C LEU A 423 -7.28 14.69 -15.39
N ILE A 424 -6.94 15.80 -14.74
CA ILE A 424 -7.02 15.93 -13.27
C ILE A 424 -8.46 15.68 -12.77
N GLU A 425 -9.47 16.25 -13.43
CA GLU A 425 -10.87 15.99 -13.09
C GLU A 425 -11.23 14.49 -13.18
N PHE A 426 -10.67 13.74 -14.14
CA PHE A 426 -10.87 12.30 -14.19
C PHE A 426 -10.21 11.58 -13.01
N LEU A 427 -9.00 11.98 -12.60
CA LEU A 427 -8.34 11.39 -11.43
C LEU A 427 -9.12 11.65 -10.12
N HIS A 428 -9.75 12.81 -9.97
CA HIS A 428 -10.69 13.06 -8.87
C HIS A 428 -11.93 12.16 -8.92
N ALA A 429 -12.39 11.78 -10.11
CA ALA A 429 -13.51 10.85 -10.27
C ALA A 429 -13.16 9.40 -9.88
N LEU A 430 -11.90 9.12 -9.53
CA LEU A 430 -11.43 7.86 -8.95
C LEU A 430 -11.50 7.85 -7.41
N THR A 431 -12.06 8.89 -6.78
CA THR A 431 -12.24 8.94 -5.33
C THR A 431 -13.57 8.34 -4.92
N ASP A 432 -13.51 7.32 -4.06
CA ASP A 432 -14.67 6.71 -3.44
C ASP A 432 -15.22 7.66 -2.36
N PRO A 433 -16.52 8.02 -2.39
CA PRO A 433 -17.12 8.86 -1.36
C PRO A 433 -16.95 8.30 0.07
N GLU A 434 -16.87 6.97 0.25
CA GLU A 434 -16.65 6.38 1.58
C GLU A 434 -15.23 6.64 2.12
N ALA A 435 -14.26 6.97 1.24
CA ALA A 435 -12.88 7.26 1.64
C ALA A 435 -12.66 8.69 2.17
N LEU A 436 -13.70 9.54 2.14
CA LEU A 436 -13.62 10.92 2.61
C LEU A 436 -13.70 11.06 4.14
N ASP A 437 -14.31 10.08 4.82
CA ASP A 437 -14.39 10.05 6.28
C ASP A 437 -14.20 8.63 6.81
N LEU A 438 -12.98 8.36 7.28
CA LEU A 438 -12.55 7.06 7.77
C LEU A 438 -12.50 6.97 9.30
N ARG A 439 -13.03 7.98 10.03
CA ARG A 439 -12.94 8.01 11.51
C ARG A 439 -13.63 6.82 12.17
N LYS A 440 -14.62 6.23 11.51
CA LYS A 440 -15.33 5.02 11.97
C LYS A 440 -14.42 3.79 12.08
N ASP A 441 -13.29 3.78 11.36
CA ASP A 441 -12.38 2.63 11.33
C ASP A 441 -11.47 2.59 12.58
N VAL A 442 -11.28 3.74 13.23
CA VAL A 442 -10.44 3.89 14.43
C VAL A 442 -11.14 3.28 15.66
N PRO A 443 -10.53 2.30 16.36
CA PRO A 443 -11.09 1.78 17.60
C PRO A 443 -11.12 2.83 18.69
N PHE A 444 -12.05 2.67 19.64
CA PHE A 444 -12.07 3.50 20.83
C PHE A 444 -10.88 3.20 21.74
N ALA A 445 -10.51 1.93 21.86
CA ALA A 445 -9.36 1.45 22.63
C ALA A 445 -8.86 0.14 22.04
N VAL A 446 -7.62 -0.22 22.37
CA VAL A 446 -6.98 -1.48 21.96
C VAL A 446 -6.78 -2.42 23.16
N PRO A 447 -6.73 -3.75 22.94
CA PRO A 447 -6.63 -4.74 24.01
C PRO A 447 -5.42 -4.61 24.92
N SER A 448 -4.28 -4.07 24.45
CA SER A 448 -3.11 -3.82 25.28
C SER A 448 -3.30 -2.69 26.31
N GLY A 449 -4.32 -1.84 26.12
CA GLY A 449 -4.53 -0.61 26.89
C GLY A 449 -3.61 0.56 26.49
N LEU A 450 -2.76 0.40 25.47
CA LEU A 450 -1.93 1.48 24.94
C LEU A 450 -2.79 2.53 24.21
N LEU A 451 -2.35 3.79 24.22
CA LEU A 451 -3.03 4.87 23.50
C LEU A 451 -2.85 4.72 21.99
N ILE A 452 -3.94 4.87 21.24
CA ILE A 452 -3.94 4.80 19.77
C ILE A 452 -3.22 6.02 19.17
N ALA A 453 -3.52 7.20 19.68
CA ALA A 453 -2.85 8.45 19.36
C ALA A 453 -2.60 9.23 20.67
N GLU A 454 -1.52 10.01 20.70
CA GLU A 454 -1.14 10.88 21.83
C GLU A 454 -1.97 12.16 21.90
#